data_AF-A0A2D4JL80-F1
#
_entry.id   AF-A0A2D4JL80-F1
#
_cell.length_a   1.000
_cell.length_b   1.000
_cell.length_c   1.000
_cell.angle_alpha   90.00
_cell.angle_beta   90.00
_cell.angle_gamma   90.00
#
_symmetry.space_group_name_H-M   'P 1'
#
loop_
_entity.id
_entity.type
_entity.pdbx_description
1 polymer ?
#
loop_
_entity_poly.entity_id
_entity_poly.type
_entity_poly.pdbx_seq_one_letter_code
_entity_poly.pdbx_strand_id
1 'polypeptide(L)'
;DSDCIDGVQKQYECANFGEQGISVGCYDVYRHDIDCQWIDVTDLKQGDYIFRIIVNPNFEVAESDYSNNVMLCNVRYGSLRVWVFNCHIGKLGFYFSFFFILNNYSICRDKLCISK
;
A
#
# COMPACT_ATOMS: atom_id res chain seq x y z
N ASP A 1 -13.46 -0.47 7.93
CA ASP A 1 -12.39 -0.51 8.95
C ASP A 1 -11.92 -1.94 9.18
N SER A 2 -10.71 -2.27 8.72
CA SER A 2 -10.08 -3.55 9.05
C SER A 2 -9.63 -3.57 10.52
N ASP A 3 -8.94 -2.52 10.95
CA ASP A 3 -8.53 -2.35 12.35
C ASP A 3 -8.30 -0.88 12.73
N CYS A 4 -8.14 -0.58 14.02
CA CYS A 4 -7.99 0.79 14.51
C CYS A 4 -6.95 0.90 15.62
N ILE A 5 -6.46 2.12 15.86
CA ILE A 5 -5.64 2.41 17.04
C ILE A 5 -6.42 2.18 18.33
N ASP A 6 -5.69 1.90 19.42
CA ASP A 6 -6.29 1.62 20.73
C ASP A 6 -7.27 2.72 21.17
N GLY A 7 -8.48 2.32 21.54
CA GLY A 7 -9.55 3.21 22.00
C GLY A 7 -10.45 3.78 20.91
N VAL A 8 -10.20 3.50 19.63
CA VAL A 8 -11.07 3.88 18.50
C VAL A 8 -11.98 2.71 18.12
N GLN A 9 -13.27 3.01 17.90
CA GLN A 9 -14.26 2.02 17.47
C GLN A 9 -14.38 2.00 15.94
N LYS A 10 -14.48 0.79 15.38
CA LYS A 10 -14.78 0.53 13.96
C LYS A 10 -16.20 0.98 13.64
N GLN A 11 -16.43 1.58 12.48
CA GLN A 11 -17.75 2.02 12.03
C GLN A 11 -18.13 1.44 10.67
N TYR A 12 -17.16 1.31 9.74
CA TYR A 12 -17.46 0.91 8.36
C TYR A 12 -17.17 -0.56 8.10
N GLU A 13 -18.07 -1.24 7.41
CA GLU A 13 -17.93 -2.64 7.01
C GLU A 13 -18.56 -2.88 5.63
N CYS A 14 -17.79 -3.48 4.72
CA CYS A 14 -18.26 -3.75 3.35
C CYS A 14 -19.20 -4.96 3.25
N ALA A 15 -19.25 -5.82 4.28
CA ALA A 15 -20.11 -7.00 4.31
C ALA A 15 -21.60 -6.61 4.29
N ASN A 16 -22.43 -7.45 3.68
CA ASN A 16 -23.89 -7.28 3.63
C ASN A 16 -24.38 -5.94 3.04
N PHE A 17 -23.66 -5.38 2.07
CA PHE A 17 -23.95 -4.05 1.50
C PHE A 17 -23.90 -2.93 2.55
N GLY A 18 -23.07 -3.08 3.58
CA GLY A 18 -22.82 -2.05 4.57
C GLY A 18 -22.17 -0.80 3.97
N GLU A 19 -22.21 0.28 4.75
CA GLU A 19 -21.62 1.55 4.35
C GLU A 19 -20.09 1.42 4.24
N GLN A 20 -19.53 2.02 3.19
CA GLN A 20 -18.10 2.00 2.92
C GLN A 20 -17.45 3.30 3.38
N GLY A 21 -16.29 3.17 4.02
CA GLY A 21 -15.51 4.27 4.54
C GLY A 21 -14.34 3.79 5.40
N ILE A 22 -13.51 4.74 5.82
CA ILE A 22 -12.45 4.52 6.80
C ILE A 22 -12.65 5.55 7.90
N SER A 23 -12.86 5.09 9.13
CA SER A 23 -13.02 5.97 10.28
C SER A 23 -11.70 6.62 10.68
N VAL A 24 -11.78 7.81 11.29
CA VAL A 24 -10.61 8.53 11.79
C VAL A 24 -9.90 7.68 12.85
N GLY A 25 -8.60 7.41 12.65
CA GLY A 25 -7.82 6.54 13.54
C GLY A 25 -7.94 5.05 13.22
N CYS A 26 -8.70 4.68 12.19
CA CYS A 26 -8.75 3.34 11.64
C CYS A 26 -7.93 3.22 10.35
N TYR A 27 -7.65 2.00 9.96
CA TYR A 27 -6.99 1.66 8.70
C TYR A 27 -7.68 0.46 8.05
N ASP A 28 -7.51 0.34 6.74
CA ASP A 28 -8.01 -0.79 5.97
C ASP A 28 -6.85 -1.61 5.41
N VAL A 29 -6.87 -2.92 5.67
CA VAL A 29 -5.78 -3.83 5.33
C VAL A 29 -6.21 -4.66 4.13
N TYR A 30 -5.55 -4.44 3.00
CA TYR A 30 -5.72 -5.31 1.83
C TYR A 30 -4.63 -6.36 1.86
N ARG A 31 -5.01 -7.55 2.30
CA ARG A 31 -4.07 -8.65 2.46
C ARG A 31 -3.54 -9.13 1.10
N HIS A 32 -2.30 -9.62 1.11
CA HIS A 32 -1.59 -10.12 -0.06
C HIS A 32 -2.21 -11.37 -0.73
N ASP A 33 -3.13 -12.06 -0.04
CA ASP A 33 -3.84 -13.26 -0.51
C ASP A 33 -5.15 -12.94 -1.25
N ILE A 34 -5.55 -11.67 -1.32
CA ILE A 34 -6.77 -11.23 -2.00
C ILE A 34 -6.46 -11.00 -3.49
N ASP A 35 -7.39 -11.39 -4.36
CA ASP A 35 -7.27 -11.20 -5.80
C ASP A 35 -7.08 -9.72 -6.19
N CYS A 36 -6.32 -9.48 -7.26
CA CYS A 36 -6.01 -8.16 -7.82
C CYS A 36 -5.05 -7.28 -6.99
N GLN A 37 -4.56 -7.75 -5.84
CA GLN A 37 -3.55 -7.05 -5.02
C GLN A 37 -2.12 -7.34 -5.47
N TRP A 38 -1.85 -7.37 -6.77
CA TRP A 38 -0.50 -7.61 -7.28
C TRP A 38 -0.21 -6.89 -8.59
N ILE A 39 1.07 -6.67 -8.85
CA ILE A 39 1.58 -6.29 -10.17
C ILE A 39 2.22 -7.50 -10.82
N ASP A 40 1.82 -7.78 -12.05
CA ASP A 40 2.46 -8.77 -12.91
C ASP A 40 3.79 -8.21 -13.44
N VAL A 41 4.88 -8.93 -13.19
CA VAL A 41 6.23 -8.56 -13.64
C VAL A 41 6.82 -9.55 -14.64
N THR A 42 6.00 -10.45 -15.19
CA THR A 42 6.42 -11.52 -16.10
C THR A 42 7.17 -10.99 -17.32
N ASP A 43 6.76 -9.83 -17.85
CA ASP A 43 7.36 -9.23 -19.04
C ASP A 43 8.51 -8.25 -18.75
N LEU A 44 8.90 -8.10 -17.48
CA LEU A 44 10.03 -7.25 -17.11
C LEU A 44 11.35 -8.02 -17.20
N LYS A 45 12.41 -7.32 -17.61
CA LYS A 45 13.77 -7.87 -17.54
C LYS A 45 14.28 -7.79 -16.11
N GLN A 46 15.28 -8.60 -15.78
CA GLN A 46 15.98 -8.45 -14.50
C GLN A 46 16.66 -7.09 -14.41
N GLY A 47 16.62 -6.48 -13.23
CA GLY A 47 17.13 -5.13 -13.02
C GLY A 47 16.70 -4.51 -11.71
N ASP A 48 17.15 -3.28 -11.48
CA ASP A 48 16.72 -2.45 -10.37
C ASP A 48 15.58 -1.52 -10.83
N TYR A 49 14.52 -1.46 -10.03
CA TYR A 49 13.28 -0.74 -10.31
C TYR A 49 12.85 0.08 -9.10
N ILE A 50 11.97 1.06 -9.32
CA ILE A 50 11.28 1.78 -8.25
C ILE A 50 9.82 1.32 -8.29
N PHE A 51 9.37 0.73 -7.18
CA PHE A 51 7.98 0.40 -6.98
C PHE A 51 7.27 1.59 -6.33
N ARG A 52 6.21 2.08 -6.98
CA ARG A 52 5.46 3.26 -6.56
C ARG A 52 3.99 2.91 -6.39
N ILE A 53 3.46 3.21 -5.22
CA ILE A 53 2.01 3.17 -4.93
C ILE A 53 1.54 4.60 -4.73
N ILE A 54 0.41 4.95 -5.34
CA ILE A 54 -0.27 6.24 -5.13
C ILE A 54 -1.68 5.94 -4.62
N VAL A 55 -2.04 6.54 -3.49
CA VAL A 55 -3.40 6.50 -2.94
C VAL A 55 -4.17 7.72 -3.45
N ASN A 56 -5.42 7.52 -3.84
CA ASN A 56 -6.30 8.58 -4.37
C ASN A 56 -5.63 9.44 -5.47
N PRO A 57 -5.14 8.82 -6.56
CA PRO A 57 -4.31 9.52 -7.55
C PRO A 57 -5.04 10.63 -8.33
N ASN A 58 -6.36 10.55 -8.41
CA ASN A 58 -7.20 11.48 -9.15
C ASN A 58 -7.85 12.55 -8.26
N PHE A 59 -7.54 12.58 -6.96
CA PHE A 59 -8.15 13.49 -5.98
C PHE A 59 -9.68 13.39 -5.94
N GLU A 60 -10.23 12.19 -6.16
CA GLU A 60 -11.68 11.93 -6.17
C GLU A 60 -12.29 12.09 -4.76
N VAL A 61 -11.49 11.84 -3.73
CA VAL A 61 -11.84 12.06 -2.33
C VAL A 61 -11.05 13.25 -1.78
N ALA A 62 -11.73 14.12 -1.02
CA ALA A 62 -11.10 15.24 -0.34
C ALA A 62 -10.24 14.74 0.83
N GLU A 63 -8.95 15.10 0.85
CA GLU A 63 -8.02 14.80 1.94
C GLU A 63 -7.41 16.10 2.48
N SER A 64 -7.00 16.10 3.75
CA SER A 64 -6.37 17.26 4.38
C SER A 64 -4.93 17.48 3.91
N ASP A 65 -4.26 16.41 3.49
CA ASP A 65 -2.90 16.41 2.96
C ASP A 65 -2.83 15.34 1.86
N TYR A 66 -2.31 15.72 0.69
CA TYR A 66 -2.05 14.80 -0.42
C TYR A 66 -0.56 14.52 -0.61
N SER A 67 0.31 15.21 0.12
CA SER A 67 1.77 15.10 -0.03
C SER A 67 2.34 13.77 0.47
N ASN A 68 1.56 13.03 1.25
CA ASN A 68 1.88 11.73 1.85
C ASN A 68 1.18 10.54 1.15
N ASN A 69 0.51 10.76 0.02
CA ASN A 69 -0.23 9.71 -0.69
C ASN A 69 0.65 8.79 -1.54
N VAL A 70 1.95 9.05 -1.63
CA VAL A 70 2.88 8.27 -2.45
C VAL A 70 3.80 7.45 -1.57
N MET A 71 3.91 6.16 -1.87
CA MET A 71 4.88 5.26 -1.28
C MET A 71 5.88 4.81 -2.35
N LEU A 72 7.16 4.87 -2.04
CA LEU A 72 8.27 4.46 -2.91
C LEU A 72 9.09 3.37 -2.23
N CYS A 73 9.32 2.27 -2.94
CA CYS A 73 10.27 1.22 -2.55
C CYS A 73 11.30 1.00 -3.67
N ASN A 74 12.51 0.65 -3.28
CA ASN A 74 13.48 0.08 -4.22
C ASN A 74 13.17 -1.40 -4.44
N VAL A 75 13.22 -1.83 -5.69
CA VAL A 75 13.00 -3.21 -6.08
C VAL A 75 14.21 -3.72 -6.85
N ARG A 76 14.75 -4.87 -6.41
CA ARG A 76 15.75 -5.61 -7.19
C ARG A 76 15.12 -6.88 -7.70
N TYR A 77 14.89 -6.95 -9.01
CA TYR A 77 14.33 -8.12 -9.68
C TYR A 77 15.46 -9.00 -10.23
N GLY A 78 15.72 -10.11 -9.53
CA GLY A 78 16.68 -11.13 -9.96
C GLY A 78 15.99 -12.34 -10.60
N SER A 79 16.77 -13.31 -11.07
CA SER A 79 16.28 -14.50 -11.77
C SER A 79 15.42 -15.45 -10.95
N LEU A 80 15.59 -15.47 -9.62
CA LEU A 80 14.91 -16.40 -8.71
C LEU A 80 14.14 -15.72 -7.58
N ARG A 81 14.42 -14.43 -7.33
CA ARG A 81 13.87 -13.67 -6.20
C ARG A 81 13.76 -12.20 -6.55
N VAL A 82 12.73 -11.58 -6.01
CA VAL A 82 12.53 -10.14 -5.98
C VAL A 82 12.88 -9.64 -4.57
N TRP A 83 13.56 -8.51 -4.46
CA TRP A 83 13.78 -7.86 -3.17
C TRP A 83 13.10 -6.51 -3.18
N VAL A 84 12.28 -6.24 -2.18
CA VAL A 84 11.67 -4.93 -1.95
C VAL A 84 12.26 -4.36 -0.67
N PHE A 85 12.84 -3.17 -0.74
CA PHE A 85 13.55 -2.57 0.37
C PHE A 85 13.50 -1.04 0.33
N ASN A 86 13.84 -0.41 1.46
CA ASN A 86 13.85 1.05 1.61
C ASN A 86 12.51 1.70 1.23
N CYS A 87 11.41 1.07 1.64
CA CYS A 87 10.07 1.62 1.45
C CYS A 87 9.84 2.84 2.34
N HIS A 88 9.38 3.94 1.76
CA HIS A 88 9.13 5.18 2.48
C HIS A 88 8.02 5.98 1.80
N ILE A 89 7.40 6.88 2.56
CA ILE A 89 6.53 7.90 1.99
C ILE A 89 7.36 8.79 1.10
N GLY A 90 7.06 8.78 -0.19
CA GLY A 90 7.57 9.77 -1.12
C GLY A 90 6.84 11.08 -0.86
N LYS A 91 7.44 12.01 -0.13
CA LYS A 91 6.89 13.35 -0.03
C LYS A 91 6.99 14.06 -1.38
N LEU A 92 5.86 14.55 -1.90
CA LEU A 92 5.87 15.62 -2.89
C LEU A 92 6.35 16.92 -2.21
N GLY A 93 7.66 17.00 -1.93
CA GLY A 93 8.30 18.16 -1.28
C GLY A 93 8.26 18.16 0.26
N PHE A 94 9.46 18.28 0.84
CA PHE A 94 9.82 18.64 2.23
C PHE A 94 9.42 17.71 3.40
N TYR A 95 10.47 17.05 3.93
CA TYR A 95 10.69 16.35 5.22
C TYR A 95 9.60 16.38 6.32
N PHE A 96 9.59 15.28 7.10
CA PHE A 96 8.91 14.99 8.37
C PHE A 96 7.76 13.96 8.37
N SER A 97 8.07 12.88 9.11
CA SER A 97 7.33 11.70 9.58
C SER A 97 5.80 11.74 9.61
N PHE A 98 5.15 10.58 9.37
CA PHE A 98 4.57 9.71 10.41
C PHE A 98 4.03 8.39 9.81
N PHE A 99 4.22 7.30 10.58
CA PHE A 99 3.67 5.93 10.55
C PHE A 99 3.34 5.24 9.21
N PHE A 100 4.19 4.26 8.86
CA PHE A 100 3.86 3.17 7.95
C PHE A 100 3.99 1.85 8.73
N ILE A 101 2.90 1.09 8.83
CA ILE A 101 3.01 -0.36 9.06
C ILE A 101 3.10 -0.99 7.67
N LEU A 102 4.32 -1.33 7.24
CA LEU A 102 4.55 -2.23 6.11
C LEU A 102 5.43 -3.36 6.60
N ASN A 103 4.82 -4.36 7.22
CA ASN A 103 5.45 -5.64 7.43
C ASN A 103 4.80 -6.65 6.48
N ASN A 104 5.62 -7.17 5.56
CA ASN A 104 5.41 -8.32 4.66
C ASN A 104 4.90 -8.01 3.24
N TYR A 105 5.85 -7.74 2.34
CA TYR A 105 5.67 -8.02 0.91
C TYR A 105 6.00 -9.50 0.67
N SER A 106 5.02 -10.28 0.25
CA SER A 106 5.18 -11.70 -0.11
C SER A 106 5.30 -11.84 -1.62
N ILE A 107 6.23 -12.67 -2.09
CA ILE A 107 6.40 -12.99 -3.52
C ILE A 107 5.55 -14.22 -3.82
N CYS A 108 4.57 -14.08 -4.72
CA CYS A 108 3.79 -15.20 -5.23
C CYS A 108 4.02 -15.34 -6.73
N ARG A 109 4.88 -16.28 -7.17
CA ARG A 109 5.09 -16.69 -8.58
C ARG A 109 5.04 -15.52 -9.59
N ASP A 110 6.13 -14.77 -9.70
CA ASP A 110 6.30 -13.67 -10.67
C ASP A 110 5.28 -12.51 -10.54
N LYS A 111 4.60 -12.44 -9.39
CA LYS A 111 3.75 -11.33 -9.00
C LYS A 111 4.30 -10.65 -7.76
N LEU A 112 4.34 -9.32 -7.79
CA LEU A 112 4.62 -8.51 -6.61
C LEU A 112 3.31 -8.27 -5.85
N CYS A 113 3.06 -9.03 -4.78
CA CYS A 113 1.87 -8.81 -3.95
C CYS A 113 2.02 -7.54 -3.12
N ILE A 114 0.95 -6.76 -3.09
CA ILE A 114 0.83 -5.53 -2.34
C ILE A 114 0.02 -5.86 -1.09
N SER A 115 0.64 -5.78 0.09
CA SER A 115 -0.13 -5.65 1.33
C SER A 115 -0.23 -4.16 1.63
N LYS A 116 -1.44 -3.60 1.59
CA LYS A 116 -1.73 -2.27 2.15
C LYS A 116 -2.13 -2.40 3.60
#